data_AF-A0AAD6II17-F1
#
_entry.id   AF-A0AAD6II17-F1
#
_cell.length_a   1.000
_cell.length_b   1.000
_cell.length_c   1.000
_cell.angle_alpha   90.00
_cell.angle_beta   90.00
_cell.angle_gamma   90.00
#
_symmetry.space_group_name_H-M   'P 1'
#
loop_
_entity.id
_entity.type
_entity.pdbx_description
1 polymer ?
#
loop_
_entity_poly.entity_id
_entity_poly.type
_entity_poly.pdbx_seq_one_letter_code
_entity_poly.pdbx_strand_id
1 'polypeptide(L)'
;MRANGQANLQPVNNRLSHTEINGGVTIEGRHQREKQFFSTIPPWTELKRDRVSINALKSFLGHLLYDHIRSEFPAVVADIERLSLETQKELEILGPSRQTPAEQRRFLTRISSTYQKEVDKALNRNYSADLEALSILKLRMHLRQYADDSAKSMATNGHAKVFRTIRDENDPEFRRPADDLDNIYDWIRRYYLDSRGSELPGTVNPIVLQNMFRQQSSPWEEIAVKYLEISSAVHSYNETIFAEILPDEDVREKLWGIVSSREQETYDQAHEQLLKILKDERGGILQTVNHYSNHTKTVLAKSTKY
;
A
#
# COMPACT_ATOMS: atom_id res chain seq x y z
N MET A 1 49.01 14.45 14.07
CA MET A 1 49.33 15.13 15.35
C MET A 1 50.00 14.12 16.26
N ARG A 2 51.19 14.44 16.77
CA ARG A 2 52.03 13.54 17.58
C ARG A 2 51.34 13.23 18.91
N ALA A 3 51.05 11.97 19.18
CA ALA A 3 50.66 11.50 20.50
C ALA A 3 51.89 11.54 21.42
N ASN A 4 52.09 12.66 22.12
CA ASN A 4 53.00 12.73 23.27
C ASN A 4 52.34 11.99 24.43
N GLY A 5 52.37 10.66 24.40
CA GLY A 5 52.05 9.83 25.55
C GLY A 5 53.20 9.91 26.56
N GLN A 6 53.24 10.96 27.38
CA GLN A 6 53.96 10.85 28.64
C GLN A 6 53.23 9.78 29.45
N ALA A 7 53.85 8.61 29.61
CA ALA A 7 53.34 7.57 30.49
C ALA A 7 53.16 8.17 31.89
N ASN A 8 51.90 8.36 32.30
CA ASN A 8 51.54 8.99 33.56
C ASN A 8 51.64 7.94 34.68
N LEU A 9 52.87 7.46 34.90
CA LEU A 9 53.17 6.41 35.86
C LEU A 9 53.16 7.00 37.27
N GLN A 10 52.29 6.48 38.14
CA GLN A 10 52.30 6.76 39.57
C GLN A 10 52.87 5.54 40.29
N PRO A 11 54.18 5.53 40.61
CA PRO A 11 54.79 4.39 41.28
C PRO A 11 54.26 4.29 42.71
N VAL A 12 53.77 3.10 43.02
CA VAL A 12 53.28 2.70 44.35
C VAL A 12 54.18 1.61 44.87
N ASN A 13 54.61 1.71 46.12
CA ASN A 13 55.40 0.66 46.73
C ASN A 13 54.45 -0.34 47.41
N ASN A 14 54.11 -1.40 46.68
CA ASN A 14 53.32 -2.51 47.22
C ASN A 14 54.24 -3.66 47.71
N ARG A 15 55.26 -3.35 48.53
CA ARG A 15 56.01 -4.37 49.26
C ARG A 15 55.15 -4.92 50.40
N LEU A 16 54.32 -5.92 50.09
CA LEU A 16 53.86 -6.90 51.06
C LEU A 16 54.65 -8.18 50.79
N SER A 17 55.74 -8.41 51.52
CA SER A 17 56.23 -9.78 51.63
C SER A 17 55.22 -10.56 52.48
N HIS A 18 55.02 -11.83 52.17
CA HIS A 18 54.09 -12.73 52.86
C HIS A 18 54.28 -12.77 54.40
N THR A 19 55.45 -12.33 54.87
CA THR A 19 55.84 -12.19 56.28
C THR A 19 55.22 -10.99 56.99
N GLU A 20 54.91 -9.90 56.30
CA GLU A 20 54.36 -8.67 56.92
C GLU A 20 52.85 -8.73 57.15
N ILE A 21 52.13 -9.51 56.34
CA ILE A 21 50.69 -9.76 56.51
C ILE A 21 50.44 -10.55 57.81
N ASN A 22 51.30 -11.53 58.10
CA ASN A 22 51.24 -12.31 59.35
C ASN A 22 51.69 -11.51 60.58
N GLY A 23 52.35 -10.35 60.40
CA GLY A 23 52.86 -9.50 61.47
C GLY A 23 51.91 -8.39 61.95
N GLY A 24 50.66 -8.34 61.43
CA GLY A 24 49.64 -7.40 61.91
C GLY A 24 49.93 -5.91 61.66
N VAL A 25 50.71 -5.58 60.62
CA VAL A 25 51.07 -4.18 60.32
C VAL A 25 49.83 -3.37 59.95
N THR A 26 49.62 -2.25 60.65
CA THR A 26 48.47 -1.35 60.40
C THR A 26 48.61 -0.59 59.08
N ILE A 27 47.46 -0.26 58.47
CA ILE A 27 47.38 0.51 57.21
C ILE A 27 48.10 1.87 57.35
N GLU A 28 48.00 2.51 58.51
CA GLU A 28 48.67 3.79 58.78
C GLU A 28 50.20 3.63 58.87
N GLY A 29 50.68 2.59 59.55
CA GLY A 29 52.10 2.26 59.60
C GLY A 29 52.68 1.94 58.22
N ARG A 30 51.87 1.39 57.31
CA ARG A 30 52.23 1.17 55.91
C ARG A 30 52.38 2.48 55.14
N HIS A 31 51.44 3.41 55.25
CA HIS A 31 51.54 4.72 54.59
C HIS A 31 52.79 5.50 55.03
N GLN A 32 53.15 5.39 56.32
CA GLN A 32 54.35 6.03 56.86
C GLN A 32 55.64 5.41 56.29
N ARG A 33 55.72 4.07 56.20
CA ARG A 33 56.87 3.38 55.60
C ARG A 33 57.01 3.69 54.11
N GLU A 34 55.90 3.74 53.38
CA GLU A 34 55.89 4.12 51.97
C GLU A 34 56.41 5.56 51.77
N LYS A 35 55.94 6.50 52.60
CA LYS A 35 56.40 7.89 52.58
C LYS A 35 57.91 8.00 52.87
N GLN A 36 58.41 7.24 53.84
CA GLN A 36 59.84 7.18 54.16
C GLN A 36 60.65 6.59 53.00
N PHE A 37 60.19 5.49 52.40
CA PHE A 37 60.84 4.84 51.25
C PHE A 37 61.05 5.80 50.09
N PHE A 38 59.98 6.50 49.67
CA PHE A 38 60.04 7.48 48.58
C PHE A 38 60.81 8.76 48.96
N SER A 39 61.06 9.02 50.25
CA SER A 39 61.85 10.18 50.71
C SER A 39 63.33 9.90 50.94
N THR A 40 63.73 8.63 51.08
CA THR A 40 65.06 8.26 51.59
C THR A 40 65.89 7.45 50.60
N ILE A 41 65.28 6.77 49.61
CA ILE A 41 65.98 5.84 48.72
C ILE A 41 66.11 6.43 47.29
N PRO A 42 67.32 6.78 46.82
CA PRO A 42 67.56 7.12 45.41
C PRO A 42 67.31 5.91 44.50
N PRO A 43 66.81 6.07 43.27
CA PRO A 43 66.49 7.31 42.54
C PRO A 43 65.09 7.88 42.82
N TRP A 44 64.32 7.25 43.71
CA TRP A 44 62.90 7.59 43.94
C TRP A 44 62.69 8.93 44.64
N THR A 45 63.73 9.46 45.28
CA THR A 45 63.80 10.80 45.87
C THR A 45 63.70 11.93 44.86
N GLU A 46 63.97 11.66 43.58
CA GLU A 46 63.89 12.65 42.49
C GLU A 46 62.45 12.83 41.96
N LEU A 47 61.54 11.92 42.32
CA LEU A 47 60.15 11.98 41.91
C LEU A 47 59.34 12.97 42.74
N LYS A 48 58.40 13.66 42.09
CA LYS A 48 57.55 14.63 42.77
C LYS A 48 56.61 13.93 43.77
N ARG A 49 56.53 14.49 44.99
CA ARG A 49 55.80 13.91 46.14
C ARG A 49 54.29 13.83 45.95
N ASP A 50 53.75 14.58 45.02
CA ASP A 50 52.34 14.60 44.56
C ASP A 50 52.01 13.45 43.60
N ARG A 51 53.00 12.69 43.14
CA ARG A 51 52.84 11.56 42.20
C ARG A 51 53.32 10.21 42.74
N VAL A 52 53.80 10.19 43.97
CA VAL A 52 54.27 8.99 44.67
C VAL A 52 53.43 8.82 45.94
N SER A 53 53.13 7.57 46.31
CA SER A 53 52.22 7.12 47.39
C SER A 53 50.82 6.69 46.94
N ILE A 54 50.24 5.79 47.75
CA ILE A 54 48.86 5.30 47.60
C ILE A 54 47.84 6.44 47.69
N ASN A 55 48.06 7.44 48.54
CA ASN A 55 47.13 8.57 48.70
C ASN A 55 47.12 9.48 47.46
N ALA A 56 48.30 9.71 46.86
CA ALA A 56 48.42 10.44 45.60
C ALA A 56 47.76 9.67 44.44
N LEU A 57 47.91 8.35 44.39
CA LEU A 57 47.22 7.49 43.42
C LEU A 57 45.71 7.52 43.60
N LYS A 58 45.21 7.40 44.84
CA LYS A 58 43.78 7.44 45.15
C LYS A 58 43.15 8.77 44.73
N SER A 59 43.83 9.88 45.03
CA SER A 59 43.39 11.22 44.63
C SER A 59 43.40 11.37 43.11
N PHE A 60 44.44 10.93 42.43
CA PHE A 60 44.54 10.99 40.97
C PHE A 60 43.50 10.13 40.27
N LEU A 61 43.29 8.88 40.72
CA LEU A 61 42.27 8.00 40.17
C LEU A 61 40.86 8.55 40.42
N GLY A 62 40.63 9.21 41.56
CA GLY A 62 39.40 9.92 41.83
C GLY A 62 39.14 11.08 40.86
N HIS A 63 40.15 11.90 40.59
CA HIS A 63 40.04 12.97 39.58
C HIS A 63 39.87 12.42 38.18
N LEU A 64 40.66 11.41 37.79
CA LEU A 64 40.57 10.77 36.47
C LEU A 64 39.19 10.15 36.24
N LEU A 65 38.64 9.47 37.26
CA LEU A 65 37.30 8.92 37.22
C LEU A 65 36.24 10.03 37.11
N TYR A 66 36.39 11.11 37.89
CA TYR A 66 35.47 12.25 37.82
C TYR A 66 35.52 12.93 36.44
N ASP A 67 36.71 13.18 35.90
CA ASP A 67 36.89 13.79 34.58
C ASP A 67 36.33 12.90 33.48
N HIS A 68 36.52 11.58 33.58
CA HIS A 68 35.94 10.62 32.65
C HIS A 68 34.39 10.58 32.77
N ILE A 69 33.84 10.52 33.97
CA ILE A 69 32.38 10.60 34.16
C ILE A 69 31.86 11.92 33.59
N ARG A 70 32.52 13.04 33.87
CA ARG A 70 32.11 14.36 33.38
C ARG A 70 32.18 14.48 31.87
N SER A 71 33.15 13.82 31.20
CA SER A 71 33.25 13.83 29.75
C SER A 71 32.19 12.95 29.08
N GLU A 72 31.88 11.80 29.67
CA GLU A 72 30.91 10.84 29.11
C GLU A 72 29.46 11.14 29.49
N PHE A 73 29.20 11.82 30.61
CA PHE A 73 27.85 12.07 31.12
C PHE A 73 26.93 12.79 30.11
N PRO A 74 27.37 13.82 29.36
CA PRO A 74 26.53 14.44 28.34
C PRO A 74 26.09 13.46 27.23
N ALA A 75 26.96 12.53 26.85
CA ALA A 75 26.62 11.50 25.85
C ALA A 75 25.57 10.54 26.41
N VAL A 76 25.69 10.12 27.67
CA VAL A 76 24.70 9.29 28.35
C VAL A 76 23.34 10.00 28.46
N VAL A 77 23.32 11.29 28.78
CA VAL A 77 22.09 12.09 28.83
C VAL A 77 21.44 12.16 27.44
N ALA A 78 22.22 12.42 26.40
CA ALA A 78 21.72 12.45 25.03
C ALA A 78 21.14 11.09 24.59
N ASP A 79 21.76 9.99 25.00
CA ASP A 79 21.23 8.65 24.74
C ASP A 79 19.92 8.38 25.46
N ILE A 80 19.79 8.78 26.73
CA ILE A 80 18.54 8.65 27.50
C ILE A 80 17.43 9.49 26.86
N GLU A 81 17.73 10.72 26.46
CA GLU A 81 16.77 11.60 25.78
C GLU A 81 16.32 11.01 24.44
N ARG A 82 17.24 10.45 23.67
CA ARG A 82 16.95 9.76 22.40
C ARG A 82 16.05 8.55 22.63
N LEU A 83 16.40 7.67 23.59
CA LEU A 83 15.61 6.49 23.95
C LEU A 83 14.21 6.87 24.42
N SER A 84 14.11 7.90 25.27
CA SER A 84 12.82 8.43 25.75
C SER A 84 11.94 8.90 24.58
N LEU A 85 12.51 9.65 23.63
CA LEU A 85 11.80 10.13 22.45
C LEU A 85 11.33 8.97 21.56
N GLU A 86 12.15 7.95 21.38
CA GLU A 86 11.83 6.76 20.60
C GLU A 86 10.70 5.95 21.25
N THR A 87 10.80 5.68 22.55
CA THR A 87 9.75 4.99 23.32
C THR A 87 8.44 5.79 23.35
N GLN A 88 8.51 7.13 23.43
CA GLN A 88 7.33 7.99 23.37
C GLN A 88 6.61 7.86 22.02
N LYS A 89 7.35 7.84 20.91
CA LYS A 89 6.79 7.64 19.56
C LYS A 89 6.15 6.26 19.42
N GLU A 90 6.81 5.22 19.90
CA GLU A 90 6.25 3.86 19.90
C GLU A 90 4.95 3.79 20.71
N LEU A 91 4.91 4.45 21.88
CA LEU A 91 3.72 4.51 22.72
C LEU A 91 2.55 5.24 22.03
N GLU A 92 2.83 6.31 21.28
CA GLU A 92 1.83 7.01 20.49
C GLU A 92 1.23 6.12 19.39
N ILE A 93 2.06 5.29 18.74
CA ILE A 93 1.62 4.32 17.72
C ILE A 93 0.71 3.24 18.34
N LEU A 94 1.05 2.75 19.54
CA LEU A 94 0.28 1.72 20.24
C LEU A 94 -1.10 2.21 20.72
N GLY A 95 -1.24 3.52 20.94
CA GLY A 95 -2.49 4.15 21.35
C GLY A 95 -2.91 3.81 22.79
N PRO A 96 -4.14 4.18 23.19
CA PRO A 96 -4.63 3.97 24.54
C PRO A 96 -4.81 2.48 24.86
N SER A 97 -4.71 2.13 26.14
CA SER A 97 -5.00 0.80 26.64
C SER A 97 -6.45 0.38 26.32
N ARG A 98 -6.63 -0.90 25.96
CA ARG A 98 -7.89 -1.48 25.45
C ARG A 98 -8.32 -2.72 26.28
N GLN A 99 -8.20 -2.64 27.62
CA GLN A 99 -8.41 -3.78 28.51
C GLN A 99 -9.89 -4.10 28.71
N THR A 100 -10.75 -3.09 28.69
CA THR A 100 -12.18 -3.28 28.91
C THR A 100 -12.94 -3.51 27.59
N PRO A 101 -14.02 -4.31 27.59
CA PRO A 101 -14.86 -4.48 26.40
C PRO A 101 -15.42 -3.17 25.86
N ALA A 102 -15.68 -2.18 26.72
CA ALA A 102 -16.16 -0.86 26.30
C ALA A 102 -15.10 -0.08 25.51
N GLU A 103 -13.84 -0.10 25.95
CA GLU A 103 -12.71 0.52 25.24
C GLU A 103 -12.47 -0.15 23.89
N GLN A 104 -12.50 -1.48 23.83
CA GLN A 104 -12.34 -2.24 22.58
C GLN A 104 -13.44 -1.89 21.56
N ARG A 105 -14.70 -1.84 21.99
CA ARG A 105 -15.82 -1.41 21.13
C ARG A 105 -15.65 0.02 20.65
N ARG A 106 -15.25 0.94 21.53
CA ARG A 106 -15.01 2.34 21.16
C ARG A 106 -13.90 2.46 20.12
N PHE A 107 -12.82 1.69 20.28
CA PHE A 107 -11.72 1.63 19.32
C PHE A 107 -12.19 1.13 17.94
N LEU A 108 -12.88 -0.02 17.88
CA LEU A 108 -13.41 -0.57 16.62
C LEU A 108 -14.43 0.36 15.97
N THR A 109 -15.30 0.99 16.77
CA THR A 109 -16.29 1.97 16.27
C THR A 109 -15.60 3.19 15.66
N ARG A 110 -14.52 3.68 16.29
CA ARG A 110 -13.72 4.78 15.76
C ARG A 110 -13.11 4.40 14.41
N ILE A 111 -12.49 3.22 14.31
CA ILE A 111 -11.90 2.72 13.06
C ILE A 111 -12.96 2.65 11.96
N SER A 112 -14.10 2.02 12.25
CA SER A 112 -15.20 1.89 11.29
C SER A 112 -15.70 3.26 10.83
N SER A 113 -15.86 4.22 11.74
CA SER A 113 -16.30 5.58 11.41
C SER A 113 -15.27 6.33 10.56
N THR A 114 -13.98 6.17 10.87
CA THR A 114 -12.89 6.77 10.08
C THR A 114 -12.84 6.17 8.69
N TYR A 115 -12.87 4.83 8.57
CA TYR A 115 -12.89 4.15 7.28
C TYR A 115 -14.09 4.59 6.44
N GLN A 116 -15.29 4.61 7.02
CA GLN A 116 -16.48 5.09 6.33
C GLN A 116 -16.32 6.52 5.81
N LYS A 117 -15.77 7.42 6.63
CA LYS A 117 -15.52 8.81 6.22
C LYS A 117 -14.51 8.91 5.08
N GLU A 118 -13.46 8.11 5.06
CA GLU A 118 -12.46 8.12 3.98
C GLU A 118 -13.02 7.53 2.68
N VAL A 119 -13.81 6.45 2.77
CA VAL A 119 -14.55 5.90 1.62
C VAL A 119 -15.52 6.93 1.05
N ASP A 120 -16.30 7.60 1.90
CA ASP A 120 -17.26 8.63 1.47
C ASP A 120 -16.56 9.78 0.73
N LYS A 121 -15.39 10.21 1.20
CA LYS A 121 -14.58 11.22 0.49
C LYS A 121 -14.08 10.70 -0.86
N ALA A 122 -13.55 9.48 -0.89
CA ALA A 122 -13.00 8.87 -2.09
C ALA A 122 -14.06 8.64 -3.17
N LEU A 123 -15.31 8.35 -2.78
CA LEU A 123 -16.44 8.18 -3.69
C LEU A 123 -17.04 9.51 -4.17
N ASN A 124 -17.12 10.52 -3.29
CA ASN A 124 -17.72 11.83 -3.61
C ASN A 124 -16.77 12.81 -4.30
N ARG A 125 -15.60 12.35 -4.79
CA ARG A 125 -14.55 13.16 -5.43
C ARG A 125 -14.05 14.31 -4.54
N ASN A 126 -14.16 14.17 -3.22
CA ASN A 126 -13.61 15.14 -2.27
C ASN A 126 -12.20 14.70 -1.87
N TYR A 127 -11.30 14.68 -2.84
CA TYR A 127 -9.91 14.29 -2.63
C TYR A 127 -9.15 15.40 -1.92
N SER A 128 -8.24 15.03 -1.02
CA SER A 128 -7.33 16.00 -0.44
C SER A 128 -6.38 16.54 -1.52
N ALA A 129 -6.05 17.83 -1.42
CA ALA A 129 -5.34 18.57 -2.47
C ALA A 129 -3.87 18.14 -2.63
N ASP A 130 -3.34 17.43 -1.63
CA ASP A 130 -2.00 16.85 -1.56
C ASP A 130 -1.86 15.52 -2.30
N LEU A 131 -2.95 14.87 -2.71
CA LEU A 131 -2.90 13.58 -3.39
C LEU A 131 -2.37 13.71 -4.83
N GLU A 132 -1.38 12.87 -5.14
CA GLU A 132 -0.80 12.73 -6.48
C GLU A 132 -1.86 12.43 -7.55
N ALA A 133 -1.59 12.82 -8.80
CA ALA A 133 -2.55 12.78 -9.91
C ALA A 133 -3.20 11.40 -10.14
N LEU A 134 -2.45 10.31 -9.90
CA LEU A 134 -2.89 8.92 -10.08
C LEU A 134 -2.88 8.11 -8.77
N SER A 135 -2.95 8.79 -7.62
CA SER A 135 -3.00 8.11 -6.33
C SER A 135 -4.11 7.07 -6.28
N ILE A 136 -3.81 5.90 -5.72
CA ILE A 136 -4.76 4.80 -5.51
C ILE A 136 -5.97 5.27 -4.68
N LEU A 137 -5.77 6.26 -3.79
CA LEU A 137 -6.82 6.87 -2.97
C LEU A 137 -7.88 7.65 -3.77
N LYS A 138 -7.62 7.97 -5.04
CA LYS A 138 -8.58 8.63 -5.94
C LYS A 138 -9.58 7.63 -6.55
N LEU A 139 -10.23 6.82 -5.71
CA LEU A 139 -11.08 5.70 -6.13
C LEU A 139 -12.10 6.10 -7.20
N ARG A 140 -12.93 7.14 -6.98
CA ARG A 140 -13.94 7.55 -7.96
C ARG A 140 -13.37 7.96 -9.32
N MET A 141 -12.13 8.44 -9.38
CA MET A 141 -11.44 8.77 -10.63
C MET A 141 -11.11 7.49 -11.38
N HIS A 142 -10.51 6.51 -10.69
CA HIS A 142 -10.22 5.19 -11.27
C HIS A 142 -11.51 4.51 -11.74
N LEU A 143 -12.56 4.46 -10.91
CA LEU A 143 -13.85 3.87 -11.29
C LEU A 143 -14.42 4.50 -12.58
N ARG A 144 -14.26 5.82 -12.73
CA ARG A 144 -14.69 6.53 -13.93
C ARG A 144 -13.82 6.19 -15.14
N GLN A 145 -12.51 6.12 -14.95
CA GLN A 145 -11.58 5.71 -16.01
C GLN A 145 -11.92 4.31 -16.55
N TYR A 146 -12.16 3.34 -15.67
CA TYR A 146 -12.60 1.99 -16.07
C TYR A 146 -13.92 2.02 -16.85
N ALA A 147 -14.89 2.84 -16.43
CA ALA A 147 -16.17 2.98 -17.12
C ALA A 147 -16.00 3.61 -18.51
N ASP A 148 -15.20 4.68 -18.62
CA ASP A 148 -14.94 5.37 -19.87
C ASP A 148 -14.18 4.46 -20.86
N ASP A 149 -13.20 3.69 -20.38
CA ASP A 149 -12.44 2.72 -21.19
C ASP A 149 -13.31 1.55 -21.65
N SER A 150 -14.19 1.04 -20.78
CA SER A 150 -15.16 0.00 -21.13
C SER A 150 -16.16 0.50 -22.18
N ALA A 151 -16.71 1.71 -21.99
CA ALA A 151 -17.64 2.31 -22.94
C ALA A 151 -16.98 2.51 -24.32
N LYS A 152 -15.73 2.99 -24.33
CA LYS A 152 -14.95 3.12 -25.56
C LYS A 152 -14.72 1.76 -26.22
N SER A 153 -14.34 0.75 -25.45
CA SER A 153 -14.15 -0.61 -25.96
C SER A 153 -15.45 -1.20 -26.52
N MET A 154 -16.58 -0.99 -25.85
CA MET A 154 -17.90 -1.41 -26.33
C MET A 154 -18.27 -0.74 -27.65
N ALA A 155 -18.02 0.57 -27.77
CA ALA A 155 -18.32 1.32 -28.99
C ALA A 155 -17.47 0.86 -30.19
N THR A 156 -16.16 0.65 -29.98
CA THR A 156 -15.24 0.30 -31.08
C THR A 156 -15.15 -1.20 -31.37
N ASN A 157 -15.28 -2.05 -30.35
CA ASN A 157 -15.01 -3.50 -30.44
C ASN A 157 -16.23 -4.36 -30.09
N GLY A 158 -17.36 -3.77 -29.71
CA GLY A 158 -18.56 -4.53 -29.33
C GLY A 158 -19.24 -5.28 -30.48
N HIS A 159 -18.81 -5.08 -31.72
CA HIS A 159 -19.40 -5.71 -32.89
C HIS A 159 -18.45 -6.75 -33.51
N ALA A 160 -18.98 -7.92 -33.87
CA ALA A 160 -18.21 -9.01 -34.46
C ALA A 160 -17.92 -8.84 -35.96
N LYS A 161 -18.72 -8.03 -36.68
CA LYS A 161 -18.54 -7.69 -38.09
C LYS A 161 -18.54 -6.18 -38.27
N VAL A 162 -17.52 -5.65 -38.94
CA VAL A 162 -17.40 -4.21 -39.16
C VAL A 162 -18.55 -3.69 -40.03
N PHE A 163 -19.20 -2.62 -39.58
CA PHE A 163 -20.24 -1.94 -40.35
C PHE A 163 -19.66 -1.24 -41.57
N ARG A 164 -20.48 -1.06 -42.60
CA ARG A 164 -20.09 -0.40 -43.85
C ARG A 164 -20.88 0.87 -44.08
N THR A 165 -20.21 1.83 -44.71
CA THR A 165 -20.80 3.08 -45.16
C THR A 165 -21.70 2.87 -46.38
N ILE A 166 -22.43 3.92 -46.79
CA ILE A 166 -23.26 3.92 -48.00
C ILE A 166 -22.43 3.64 -49.27
N ARG A 167 -21.12 3.92 -49.21
CA ARG A 167 -20.17 3.69 -50.32
C ARG A 167 -19.58 2.27 -50.32
N ASP A 168 -20.09 1.38 -49.47
CA ASP A 168 -19.61 0.01 -49.29
C ASP A 168 -18.16 -0.09 -48.78
N GLU A 169 -17.69 0.98 -48.13
CA GLU A 169 -16.40 1.03 -47.46
C GLU A 169 -16.57 0.71 -45.96
N ASN A 170 -15.54 0.16 -45.31
CA ASN A 170 -15.58 -0.05 -43.86
C ASN A 170 -15.77 1.28 -43.14
N ASP A 171 -16.72 1.31 -42.20
CA ASP A 171 -17.03 2.52 -41.45
C ASP A 171 -15.86 2.86 -40.50
N PRO A 172 -15.22 4.04 -40.64
CA PRO A 172 -14.13 4.43 -39.77
C PRO A 172 -14.55 4.61 -38.30
N GLU A 173 -15.82 4.91 -38.03
CA GLU A 173 -16.37 5.05 -36.68
C GLU A 173 -16.38 3.70 -35.93
N PHE A 174 -16.62 2.61 -36.67
CA PHE A 174 -16.68 1.25 -36.15
C PHE A 174 -15.47 0.41 -36.57
N ARG A 175 -14.33 1.06 -36.83
CA ARG A 175 -13.15 0.36 -37.31
C ARG A 175 -12.52 -0.44 -36.17
N ARG A 176 -12.33 -1.75 -36.40
CA ARG A 176 -11.54 -2.63 -35.54
C ARG A 176 -10.27 -3.10 -36.24
N PRO A 177 -9.19 -3.44 -35.51
CA PRO A 177 -7.95 -3.97 -36.09
C PRO A 177 -8.05 -5.39 -36.66
N ALA A 178 -9.19 -6.06 -36.52
CA ALA A 178 -9.33 -7.47 -36.89
C ALA A 178 -9.33 -7.68 -38.41
N ASP A 179 -8.72 -8.80 -38.83
CA ASP A 179 -8.82 -9.38 -40.16
C ASP A 179 -10.25 -9.87 -40.42
N ASP A 180 -11.20 -8.96 -40.65
CA ASP A 180 -12.50 -9.33 -41.21
C ASP A 180 -12.29 -9.74 -42.68
N LEU A 181 -11.98 -11.02 -42.88
CA LEU A 181 -11.84 -11.64 -44.19
C LEU A 181 -13.15 -11.63 -44.99
N ASP A 182 -14.28 -11.49 -44.30
CA ASP A 182 -15.62 -11.61 -44.86
C ASP A 182 -16.42 -10.35 -44.52
N ASN A 183 -16.91 -9.65 -45.55
CA ASN A 183 -17.65 -8.43 -45.35
C ASN A 183 -19.04 -8.69 -44.75
N ILE A 184 -19.56 -7.70 -44.01
CA ILE A 184 -20.82 -7.85 -43.29
C ILE A 184 -22.00 -8.17 -44.22
N TYR A 185 -22.04 -7.65 -45.45
CA TYR A 185 -23.13 -7.89 -46.39
C TYR A 185 -23.13 -9.30 -46.96
N ASP A 186 -21.96 -9.86 -47.25
CA ASP A 186 -21.79 -11.24 -47.72
C ASP A 186 -22.08 -12.22 -46.59
N TRP A 187 -21.65 -11.90 -45.36
CA TRP A 187 -22.06 -12.64 -44.18
C TRP A 187 -23.58 -12.62 -43.98
N ILE A 188 -24.23 -11.44 -44.03
CA ILE A 188 -25.69 -11.29 -43.96
C ILE A 188 -26.38 -12.12 -45.05
N ARG A 189 -25.93 -11.99 -46.31
CA ARG A 189 -26.53 -12.67 -47.46
C ARG A 189 -26.44 -14.18 -47.31
N ARG A 190 -25.28 -14.69 -46.90
CA ARG A 190 -25.06 -16.13 -46.67
C ARG A 190 -25.98 -16.66 -45.57
N TYR A 191 -26.00 -15.99 -44.41
CA TYR A 191 -26.88 -16.36 -43.29
C TYR A 191 -28.36 -16.35 -43.66
N TYR A 192 -28.78 -15.32 -44.41
CA TYR A 192 -30.14 -15.24 -44.92
C TYR A 192 -30.46 -16.40 -45.85
N LEU A 193 -29.61 -16.69 -46.85
CA LEU A 193 -29.81 -17.77 -47.82
C LEU A 193 -29.84 -19.15 -47.16
N ASP A 194 -28.96 -19.40 -46.20
CA ASP A 194 -28.85 -20.69 -45.48
C ASP A 194 -30.04 -20.95 -44.56
N SER A 195 -30.74 -19.89 -44.14
CA SER A 195 -31.83 -19.97 -43.17
C SER A 195 -33.22 -19.83 -43.81
N ARG A 196 -33.32 -19.78 -45.15
CA ARG A 196 -34.59 -19.64 -45.87
C ARG A 196 -35.48 -20.85 -45.61
N GLY A 197 -36.64 -20.59 -45.01
CA GLY A 197 -37.64 -21.61 -44.72
C GLY A 197 -39.00 -21.30 -45.35
N SER A 198 -40.06 -21.53 -44.59
CA SER A 198 -41.46 -21.36 -44.99
C SER A 198 -41.95 -19.90 -45.00
N GLU A 199 -41.06 -18.93 -45.20
CA GLU A 199 -41.38 -17.51 -45.16
C GLU A 199 -42.24 -17.07 -46.36
N LEU A 200 -43.12 -16.10 -46.14
CA LEU A 200 -43.86 -15.47 -47.23
C LEU A 200 -42.93 -14.58 -48.05
N PRO A 201 -43.12 -14.48 -49.38
CA PRO A 201 -42.35 -13.57 -50.23
C PRO A 201 -42.34 -12.14 -49.66
N GLY A 202 -41.15 -11.60 -49.41
CA GLY A 202 -40.96 -10.25 -48.86
C GLY A 202 -40.86 -10.18 -47.33
N THR A 203 -40.98 -11.30 -46.62
CA THR A 203 -40.73 -11.38 -45.17
C THR A 203 -39.37 -12.02 -44.88
N VAL A 204 -38.78 -11.68 -43.72
CA VAL A 204 -37.53 -12.27 -43.23
C VAL A 204 -37.81 -13.04 -41.95
N ASN A 205 -37.21 -14.22 -41.81
CA ASN A 205 -37.29 -15.03 -40.60
C ASN A 205 -36.80 -14.24 -39.37
N PRO A 206 -37.65 -14.04 -38.35
CA PRO A 206 -37.23 -13.37 -37.13
C PRO A 206 -36.11 -14.10 -36.38
N ILE A 207 -36.00 -15.43 -36.56
CA ILE A 207 -34.95 -16.25 -35.94
C ILE A 207 -33.57 -15.92 -36.52
N VAL A 208 -33.50 -15.59 -37.82
CA VAL A 208 -32.25 -15.20 -38.48
C VAL A 208 -31.69 -13.93 -37.87
N LEU A 209 -32.54 -12.92 -37.67
CA LEU A 209 -32.14 -11.67 -37.03
C LEU A 209 -31.61 -11.91 -35.60
N GLN A 210 -32.27 -12.78 -34.82
CA GLN A 210 -31.83 -13.13 -33.47
C GLN A 210 -30.46 -13.80 -33.46
N ASN A 211 -30.24 -14.77 -34.36
CA ASN A 211 -28.97 -15.49 -34.45
C ASN A 211 -27.83 -14.58 -34.91
N MET A 212 -28.10 -13.70 -35.87
CA MET A 212 -27.13 -12.72 -36.36
C MET A 212 -26.78 -11.69 -35.29
N PHE A 213 -27.76 -11.20 -34.53
CA PHE A 213 -27.50 -10.31 -33.39
C PHE A 213 -26.59 -10.99 -32.36
N ARG A 214 -26.87 -12.24 -31.99
CA ARG A 214 -26.05 -13.02 -31.03
C ARG A 214 -24.60 -13.21 -31.48
N GLN A 215 -24.39 -13.36 -32.79
CA GLN A 215 -23.05 -13.43 -33.38
C GLN A 215 -22.39 -12.06 -33.37
N GLN A 216 -23.13 -11.01 -33.73
CA GLN A 216 -22.62 -9.65 -33.75
C GLN A 216 -22.23 -9.16 -32.36
N SER A 217 -22.96 -9.56 -31.33
CA SER A 217 -22.69 -9.23 -29.93
C SER A 217 -21.72 -10.22 -29.25
N SER A 218 -21.06 -11.11 -29.99
CA SER A 218 -20.12 -12.07 -29.40
C SER A 218 -18.99 -11.44 -28.57
N PRO A 219 -18.43 -10.26 -28.93
CA PRO A 219 -17.36 -9.64 -28.15
C PRO A 219 -17.81 -9.04 -26.81
N TRP A 220 -19.11 -8.89 -26.56
CA TRP A 220 -19.62 -8.19 -25.37
C TRP A 220 -19.19 -8.83 -24.06
N GLU A 221 -19.06 -10.16 -24.05
CA GLU A 221 -18.67 -10.89 -22.85
C GLU A 221 -17.24 -10.56 -22.42
N GLU A 222 -16.28 -10.59 -23.35
CA GLU A 222 -14.88 -10.23 -23.06
C GLU A 222 -14.76 -8.79 -22.56
N ILE A 223 -15.44 -7.85 -23.22
CA ILE A 223 -15.43 -6.42 -22.85
C ILE A 223 -16.03 -6.21 -21.47
N ALA A 224 -17.14 -6.88 -21.18
CA ALA A 224 -17.84 -6.78 -19.91
C ALA A 224 -17.02 -7.41 -18.77
N VAL A 225 -16.43 -8.59 -18.97
CA VAL A 225 -15.56 -9.24 -17.98
C VAL A 225 -14.34 -8.36 -17.68
N LYS A 226 -13.75 -7.72 -18.70
CA LYS A 226 -12.65 -6.77 -18.48
C LYS A 226 -13.06 -5.57 -17.61
N TYR A 227 -14.30 -5.10 -17.71
CA TYR A 227 -14.78 -4.02 -16.84
C TYR A 227 -14.78 -4.42 -15.36
N LEU A 228 -14.90 -5.72 -15.04
CA LEU A 228 -14.82 -6.20 -13.66
C LEU A 228 -13.44 -6.06 -13.04
N GLU A 229 -12.39 -5.73 -13.80
CA GLU A 229 -11.08 -5.32 -13.26
C GLU A 229 -11.19 -4.10 -12.33
N ILE A 230 -12.31 -3.38 -12.34
CA ILE A 230 -12.64 -2.35 -11.36
C ILE A 230 -12.54 -2.84 -9.90
N SER A 231 -12.73 -4.15 -9.66
CA SER A 231 -12.55 -4.76 -8.34
C SER A 231 -11.11 -4.66 -7.85
N SER A 232 -10.12 -4.73 -8.75
CA SER A 232 -8.71 -4.57 -8.39
C SER A 232 -8.43 -3.16 -7.84
N ALA A 233 -9.05 -2.12 -8.43
CA ALA A 233 -8.92 -0.75 -7.94
C ALA A 233 -9.57 -0.57 -6.56
N VAL A 234 -10.72 -1.22 -6.32
CA VAL A 234 -11.37 -1.23 -5.01
C VAL A 234 -10.50 -1.96 -3.98
N HIS A 235 -9.93 -3.11 -4.33
CA HIS A 235 -9.05 -3.88 -3.48
C HIS A 235 -7.79 -3.11 -3.09
N SER A 236 -7.06 -2.55 -4.06
CA SER A 236 -5.86 -1.74 -3.79
C SER A 236 -6.18 -0.48 -2.98
N TYR A 237 -7.34 0.15 -3.19
CA TYR A 237 -7.82 1.24 -2.36
C TYR A 237 -8.02 0.79 -0.91
N ASN A 238 -8.71 -0.34 -0.72
CA ASN A 238 -8.98 -0.91 0.59
C ASN A 238 -7.68 -1.27 1.33
N GLU A 239 -6.71 -1.92 0.68
CA GLU A 239 -5.41 -2.22 1.29
C GLU A 239 -4.67 -0.95 1.73
N THR A 240 -4.64 0.06 0.87
CA THR A 240 -3.93 1.33 1.13
C THR A 240 -4.57 2.06 2.31
N ILE A 241 -5.90 2.22 2.31
CA ILE A 241 -6.59 2.97 3.36
C ILE A 241 -6.57 2.23 4.71
N PHE A 242 -6.61 0.89 4.68
CA PHE A 242 -6.44 0.09 5.90
C PHE A 242 -5.06 0.28 6.51
N ALA A 243 -4.00 0.32 5.70
CA ALA A 243 -2.65 0.59 6.18
C ALA A 243 -2.52 2.00 6.79
N GLU A 244 -3.20 3.00 6.23
CA GLU A 244 -3.20 4.38 6.77
C GLU A 244 -3.99 4.51 8.08
N ILE A 245 -5.17 3.89 8.17
CA ILE A 245 -6.03 4.01 9.37
C ILE A 245 -5.55 3.11 10.51
N LEU A 246 -4.89 1.99 10.19
CA LEU A 246 -4.48 0.96 11.16
C LEU A 246 -2.96 0.70 11.08
N PRO A 247 -2.16 1.41 11.91
CA PRO A 247 -0.73 1.13 12.02
C PRO A 247 -0.43 -0.26 12.59
N ASP A 248 -1.25 -0.71 13.55
CA ASP A 248 -1.16 -2.00 14.24
C ASP A 248 -1.41 -3.16 13.27
N GLU A 249 -0.35 -3.90 12.94
CA GLU A 249 -0.35 -4.95 11.92
C GLU A 249 -1.22 -6.15 12.30
N ASP A 250 -1.17 -6.60 13.56
CA ASP A 250 -1.98 -7.72 14.05
C ASP A 250 -3.47 -7.42 13.96
N VAL A 251 -3.85 -6.18 14.33
CA VAL A 251 -5.25 -5.75 14.24
C VAL A 251 -5.67 -5.60 12.78
N ARG A 252 -4.80 -5.05 11.93
CA ARG A 252 -5.05 -4.88 10.50
C ARG A 252 -5.28 -6.22 9.82
N GLU A 253 -4.43 -7.22 10.04
CA GLU A 253 -4.57 -8.56 9.46
C GLU A 253 -5.87 -9.24 9.89
N LYS A 254 -6.21 -9.17 11.19
CA LYS A 254 -7.47 -9.76 11.71
C LYS A 254 -8.71 -9.10 11.13
N LEU A 255 -8.72 -7.77 11.02
CA LEU A 255 -9.83 -7.05 10.41
C LEU A 255 -9.90 -7.31 8.90
N TRP A 256 -8.75 -7.37 8.23
CA TRP A 256 -8.66 -7.69 6.81
C TRP A 256 -9.24 -9.07 6.51
N GLY A 257 -8.94 -10.09 7.31
CA GLY A 257 -9.52 -11.42 7.16
C GLY A 257 -11.05 -11.46 7.22
N ILE A 258 -11.69 -10.50 7.89
CA ILE A 258 -13.16 -10.37 7.94
C ILE A 258 -13.68 -9.61 6.70
N VAL A 259 -12.98 -8.55 6.30
CA VAL A 259 -13.42 -7.67 5.21
C VAL A 259 -13.16 -8.29 3.84
N SER A 260 -12.03 -8.97 3.64
CA SER A 260 -11.66 -9.60 2.37
C SER A 260 -12.65 -10.69 1.95
N SER A 261 -13.22 -11.45 2.89
CA SER A 261 -14.30 -12.41 2.60
C SER A 261 -15.52 -11.71 1.99
N ARG A 262 -15.94 -10.58 2.58
CA ARG A 262 -17.09 -9.82 2.08
C ARG A 262 -16.79 -9.14 0.74
N GLU A 263 -15.56 -8.67 0.56
CA GLU A 263 -15.09 -8.11 -0.70
C GLU A 263 -15.16 -9.16 -1.82
N GLN A 264 -14.64 -10.36 -1.58
CA GLN A 264 -14.70 -11.48 -2.53
C GLN A 264 -16.14 -11.89 -2.85
N GLU A 265 -17.00 -12.05 -1.84
CA GLU A 265 -18.42 -12.36 -2.04
C GLU A 265 -19.12 -11.31 -2.91
N THR A 266 -18.78 -10.03 -2.72
CA THR A 266 -19.35 -8.93 -3.52
C THR A 266 -18.87 -8.99 -4.96
N TYR A 267 -17.59 -9.33 -5.19
CA TYR A 267 -17.04 -9.52 -6.53
C TYR A 267 -17.72 -10.68 -7.26
N ASP A 268 -17.86 -11.83 -6.59
CA ASP A 268 -18.50 -13.02 -7.17
C ASP A 268 -19.96 -12.73 -7.55
N GLN A 269 -20.70 -12.03 -6.68
CA GLN A 269 -22.06 -11.59 -6.97
C GLN A 269 -22.12 -10.61 -8.15
N ALA A 270 -21.20 -9.65 -8.22
CA ALA A 270 -21.15 -8.70 -9.34
C ALA A 270 -20.85 -9.42 -10.67
N HIS A 271 -19.96 -10.41 -10.65
CA HIS A 271 -19.64 -11.25 -11.80
C HIS A 271 -20.87 -12.07 -12.25
N GLU A 272 -21.57 -12.71 -11.32
CA GLU A 272 -22.79 -13.47 -11.62
C GLU A 272 -23.88 -12.58 -12.22
N GLN A 273 -24.11 -11.39 -11.64
CA GLN A 273 -25.09 -10.44 -12.18
C GLN A 273 -24.70 -9.96 -13.57
N LEU A 274 -23.41 -9.71 -13.83
CA LEU A 274 -22.95 -9.31 -15.16
C LEU A 274 -23.22 -10.40 -16.20
N LEU A 275 -22.91 -11.65 -15.89
CA LEU A 275 -23.20 -12.79 -16.78
C LEU A 275 -24.70 -12.96 -17.01
N LYS A 276 -25.51 -12.73 -15.99
CA LYS A 276 -26.96 -12.73 -16.11
C LYS A 276 -27.45 -11.64 -17.07
N ILE A 277 -26.98 -10.40 -16.91
CA ILE A 277 -27.31 -9.29 -17.83
C ILE A 277 -26.91 -9.65 -19.25
N LEU A 278 -25.69 -10.16 -19.47
CA LEU A 278 -25.24 -10.57 -20.81
C LEU A 278 -26.12 -11.65 -21.41
N LYS A 279 -26.51 -12.64 -20.60
CA LYS A 279 -27.42 -13.71 -21.02
C LYS A 279 -28.80 -13.18 -21.36
N ASP A 280 -29.33 -12.24 -20.59
CA ASP A 280 -30.66 -11.66 -20.82
C ASP A 280 -30.66 -10.78 -22.08
N GLU A 281 -29.67 -9.91 -22.25
CA GLU A 281 -29.54 -9.01 -23.42
C GLU A 281 -29.27 -9.77 -24.73
N ARG A 282 -28.43 -10.81 -24.69
CA ARG A 282 -28.12 -11.63 -25.88
C ARG A 282 -29.15 -12.75 -26.11
N GLY A 283 -29.82 -13.18 -25.05
CA GLY A 283 -30.72 -14.32 -25.03
C GLY A 283 -32.20 -13.98 -25.19
N GLY A 284 -32.58 -12.74 -24.86
CA GLY A 284 -33.96 -12.29 -24.80
C GLY A 284 -34.60 -11.99 -26.16
N ILE A 285 -35.85 -11.54 -26.09
CA ILE A 285 -36.60 -11.08 -27.27
C ILE A 285 -36.04 -9.72 -27.68
N LEU A 286 -35.48 -9.64 -28.89
CA LEU A 286 -35.00 -8.38 -29.44
C LEU A 286 -36.18 -7.41 -29.63
N GLN A 287 -36.20 -6.34 -28.82
CA GLN A 287 -37.20 -5.28 -28.91
C GLN A 287 -36.50 -3.95 -29.17
N THR A 288 -36.95 -3.24 -30.20
CA THR A 288 -36.51 -1.87 -30.48
C THR A 288 -37.63 -0.91 -30.11
N VAL A 289 -37.74 -0.61 -28.81
CA VAL A 289 -38.72 0.38 -28.29
C VAL A 289 -38.15 1.81 -28.32
N ASN A 290 -36.93 1.98 -28.82
CA ASN A 290 -36.24 3.26 -28.81
C ASN A 290 -36.91 4.28 -29.75
N HIS A 291 -37.27 5.45 -29.22
CA HIS A 291 -37.92 6.53 -29.98
C HIS A 291 -37.09 7.00 -31.19
N TYR A 292 -35.75 6.88 -31.12
CA TYR A 292 -34.85 7.16 -32.24
C TYR A 292 -35.03 6.21 -33.44
N SER A 293 -35.36 4.93 -33.20
CA SER A 293 -35.62 3.95 -34.26
C SER A 293 -36.91 4.25 -35.03
N ASN A 294 -37.88 4.91 -34.39
CA ASN A 294 -39.08 5.41 -35.08
C ASN A 294 -38.77 6.65 -35.94
N HIS A 295 -37.86 7.51 -35.49
CA HIS A 295 -37.46 8.69 -36.26
C HIS A 295 -36.66 8.32 -37.53
N THR A 296 -35.73 7.37 -37.45
CA THR A 296 -34.93 6.93 -38.61
C THR A 296 -35.75 6.15 -39.64
N LYS A 297 -36.71 5.31 -39.23
CA LYS A 297 -37.67 4.67 -40.16
C LYS A 297 -38.49 5.72 -40.93
N THR A 298 -38.86 6.83 -40.29
CA THR A 298 -39.61 7.92 -40.92
C THR A 298 -38.77 8.72 -41.93
N VAL A 299 -37.45 8.84 -41.70
CA VAL A 299 -36.52 9.52 -42.61
C VAL A 299 -36.20 8.65 -43.83
N LEU A 300 -35.94 7.35 -43.64
CA LEU A 300 -35.69 6.42 -44.74
C LEU A 300 -36.92 6.24 -45.65
N ALA A 301 -38.13 6.21 -45.11
CA ALA A 301 -39.37 6.16 -45.90
C ALA A 301 -39.61 7.44 -46.73
N LYS A 302 -39.01 8.58 -46.36
CA LYS A 302 -39.07 9.82 -47.13
C LYS A 302 -37.99 9.89 -48.22
N SER A 303 -36.84 9.25 -48.03
CA SER A 303 -35.75 9.26 -49.02
C SER A 303 -35.92 8.24 -50.14
N THR A 304 -36.85 7.29 -50.04
CA THR A 304 -37.17 6.32 -51.12
C THR A 304 -38.30 6.80 -52.05
N LYS A 305 -38.81 8.02 -51.87
CA LYS A 305 -39.91 8.61 -52.66
C LYS A 305 -39.48 9.71 -53.65
N TYR A 306 -38.18 9.86 -53.89
CA TYR A 306 -37.63 10.75 -54.92
C TYR A 306 -36.60 10.01 -55.77
#